data_AF-A0A4Q4N4D9-F1
#
_entry.id   AF-A0A4Q4N4D9-F1
#
_cell.length_a   1.000
_cell.length_b   1.000
_cell.length_c   1.000
_cell.angle_alpha   90.00
_cell.angle_beta   90.00
_cell.angle_gamma   90.00
#
_symmetry.space_group_name_H-M   'P 1'
#
loop_
_entity.id
_entity.type
_entity.pdbx_description
1 polymer ?
#
loop_
_entity_poly.entity_id
_entity_poly.type
_entity_poly.pdbx_seq_one_letter_code
_entity_poly.pdbx_strand_id
1 'polypeptide(L)'
;MQRRQSARGEWIPTEGQWPVDPQKDVEVSEQRIWVDGCFDFAHHGHAGAMLQARQLGNELFVGVHSDEAIMENKGPTVMRLDERVAAVEACRWATKAVPRAPYVTSLPWITHYGCQYVVHGDDITSDSDGKDCYRYVKAAGRFKVVKRTPGISTTDLVGRMLLCTKSHFIPSLEKRLSGDEGPGDEKERLKTGEDMLQRIKDYATDASGRAPGCDVWYWHASRPVKLRRTTTSNTVASPTSPTAPHRPGAVRAASTASALGPVKEEKGKFHQLVQGKGVKPGQRVVYVDGGWDLFSSGHIEFLRLVTSAEEEGAKERGWYTEEAKKERIEKAGGDYGPVFLIAGIHDDEVINHWKGINYPIMNIFERGLCVLQCKYIHSAIFGAPFSLSKAFLHTLPYNPESPLAAVYHGKTTFMPLAFDPYAVAKTLGLYTEIANHEFQNVNAAEIVSRIMKGRALYEERQRKKGEKGMTEEVERVRQEMEREQRRREVEGQFGL
;
A
#
# COMPACT_ATOMS: atom_id res chain seq x y z
N MET A 1 10.77 31.83 29.16
CA MET A 1 10.90 30.64 28.29
C MET A 1 12.04 30.85 27.32
N GLN A 2 13.18 30.20 27.53
CA GLN A 2 14.26 30.20 26.54
C GLN A 2 13.80 29.35 25.34
N ARG A 3 13.64 29.98 24.18
CA ARG A 3 13.30 29.26 22.94
C ARG A 3 14.53 28.44 22.52
N ARG A 4 14.35 27.14 22.30
CA ARG A 4 15.43 26.25 21.85
C ARG A 4 15.41 26.19 20.32
N GLN A 5 16.58 26.32 19.71
CA GLN A 5 16.78 26.10 18.27
C GLN A 5 17.52 24.77 18.04
N SER A 6 17.22 24.11 16.94
CA SER A 6 17.98 22.94 16.48
C SER A 6 19.41 23.36 16.09
N ALA A 7 20.28 22.38 15.85
CA ALA A 7 21.64 22.65 15.37
C ALA A 7 21.67 23.32 13.98
N ARG A 8 20.53 23.47 13.29
CA ARG A 8 20.38 24.24 12.04
C ARG A 8 19.62 25.56 12.23
N GLY A 9 19.31 25.95 13.46
CA GLY A 9 18.54 27.17 13.76
C GLY A 9 17.02 26.99 13.62
N GLU A 10 16.52 25.78 13.32
CA GLU A 10 15.08 25.52 13.23
C GLU A 10 14.43 25.57 14.61
N TRP A 11 13.22 26.10 14.69
CA TRP A 11 12.50 26.21 15.96
C TRP A 11 12.12 24.83 16.50
N ILE A 12 12.52 24.54 17.75
CA ILE A 12 12.03 23.37 18.48
C ILE A 12 10.70 23.78 19.12
N PRO A 13 9.60 23.02 18.89
CA PRO A 13 8.33 23.30 19.55
C PRO A 13 8.48 23.36 21.07
N THR A 14 7.79 24.30 21.71
CA THR A 14 7.71 24.34 23.17
C THR A 14 6.64 23.37 23.66
N GLU A 15 6.65 23.03 24.95
CA GLU A 15 5.57 22.26 25.59
C GLU A 15 4.20 22.86 25.23
N GLY A 16 3.26 21.99 24.84
CA GLY A 16 1.92 22.39 24.37
C GLY A 16 1.84 22.85 22.91
N GLN A 17 2.96 22.89 22.18
CA GLN A 17 3.01 23.26 20.77
C GLN A 17 3.58 22.14 19.87
N TRP A 18 3.74 20.93 20.41
CA TRP A 18 4.17 19.79 19.62
C TRP A 18 3.06 19.41 18.63
N PRO A 19 3.43 19.04 17.39
CA PRO A 19 2.46 18.83 16.31
C PRO A 19 1.45 17.73 16.61
N VAL A 20 1.86 16.74 17.40
CA VAL A 20 0.99 15.66 17.91
C VAL A 20 1.43 15.27 19.31
N ASP A 21 0.50 14.69 20.07
CA ASP A 21 0.77 14.17 21.40
C ASP A 21 1.92 13.14 21.43
N PRO A 22 2.59 12.97 22.59
CA PRO A 22 2.39 13.72 23.83
C PRO A 22 2.93 15.16 23.72
N GLN A 23 2.37 16.09 24.50
CA GLN A 23 2.87 17.46 24.57
C GLN A 23 4.02 17.63 25.56
N LYS A 24 4.21 16.65 26.44
CA LYS A 24 5.28 16.58 27.45
C LYS A 24 6.34 15.58 27.02
N ASP A 25 7.58 15.84 27.42
CA ASP A 25 8.69 14.93 27.16
C ASP A 25 8.41 13.54 27.74
N VAL A 26 8.72 12.52 26.96
CA VAL A 26 8.65 11.12 27.39
C VAL A 26 10.05 10.61 27.69
N GLU A 27 10.16 9.75 28.69
CA GLU A 27 11.40 9.05 28.99
C GLU A 27 11.91 8.27 27.76
N VAL A 28 13.20 8.38 27.48
CA VAL A 28 13.81 7.75 26.32
C VAL A 28 13.88 6.24 26.53
N SER A 29 13.45 5.48 25.53
CA SER A 29 13.44 4.02 25.55
C SER A 29 14.11 3.43 24.31
N GLU A 30 14.92 2.39 24.51
CA GLU A 30 15.49 1.59 23.40
C GLU A 30 14.43 0.90 22.54
N GLN A 31 13.22 0.72 23.09
CA GLN A 31 12.09 0.10 22.40
C GLN A 31 11.31 1.09 21.53
N ARG A 32 11.63 2.39 21.60
CA ARG A 32 11.02 3.43 20.76
C ARG A 32 11.99 3.82 19.66
N ILE A 33 11.58 3.54 18.43
CA ILE A 33 12.35 3.78 17.23
C ILE A 33 11.77 4.98 16.50
N TRP A 34 12.65 5.78 15.91
CA TRP A 34 12.29 6.89 15.05
C TRP A 34 12.74 6.61 13.60
N VAL A 35 11.87 6.89 12.64
CA VAL A 35 12.20 7.00 11.22
C VAL A 35 11.67 8.35 10.75
N ASP A 36 12.36 9.02 9.85
CA ASP A 36 11.80 10.20 9.19
C ASP A 36 12.05 10.20 7.70
N GLY A 37 11.27 11.00 6.99
CA GLY A 37 11.36 11.07 5.55
C GLY A 37 10.28 11.94 4.91
N CYS A 38 10.40 12.08 3.59
CA CYS A 38 9.40 12.77 2.79
C CYS A 38 8.09 11.96 2.73
N PHE A 39 8.18 10.64 2.51
CA PHE A 39 7.04 9.75 2.23
C PHE A 39 6.14 10.23 1.09
N ASP A 40 6.72 10.97 0.14
CA ASP A 40 6.06 11.38 -1.09
C ASP A 40 5.92 10.16 -2.01
N PHE A 41 4.70 9.88 -2.47
CA PHE A 41 4.33 8.59 -3.07
C PHE A 41 4.70 7.40 -2.19
N ALA A 42 4.11 7.33 -1.00
CA ALA A 42 4.24 6.15 -0.16
C ALA A 42 3.99 4.88 -0.98
N HIS A 43 4.90 3.93 -0.86
CA HIS A 43 4.94 2.69 -1.64
C HIS A 43 5.57 1.60 -0.79
N HIS A 44 5.45 0.35 -1.23
CA HIS A 44 5.91 -0.79 -0.43
C HIS A 44 7.37 -0.63 0.05
N GLY A 45 8.29 -0.06 -0.74
CA GLY A 45 9.66 0.21 -0.26
C GLY A 45 9.76 1.07 1.02
N HIS A 46 8.91 2.08 1.20
CA HIS A 46 8.85 2.85 2.45
C HIS A 46 8.30 1.99 3.60
N ALA A 47 7.29 1.16 3.30
CA ALA A 47 6.71 0.22 4.25
C ALA A 47 7.71 -0.85 4.69
N GLY A 48 8.55 -1.35 3.79
CA GLY A 48 9.63 -2.29 4.11
C GLY A 48 10.69 -1.69 5.02
N ALA A 49 11.00 -0.40 4.89
CA ALA A 49 11.86 0.30 5.83
C ALA A 49 11.19 0.44 7.21
N MET A 50 9.90 0.80 7.24
CA MET A 50 9.12 0.86 8.49
C MET A 50 9.00 -0.51 9.17
N LEU A 51 8.80 -1.59 8.42
CA LEU A 51 8.79 -2.97 8.95
C LEU A 51 10.11 -3.31 9.63
N GLN A 52 11.24 -3.11 8.94
CA GLN A 52 12.56 -3.39 9.50
C GLN A 52 12.83 -2.51 10.75
N ALA A 53 12.48 -1.23 10.71
CA ALA A 53 12.62 -0.33 11.84
C ALA A 53 11.75 -0.77 13.03
N ARG A 54 10.51 -1.17 12.76
CA ARG A 54 9.58 -1.71 13.76
C ARG A 54 10.13 -2.96 14.45
N GLN A 55 10.80 -3.83 13.72
CA GLN A 55 11.42 -5.04 14.27
C GLN A 55 12.62 -4.75 15.21
N LEU A 56 13.15 -3.53 15.25
CA LEU A 56 14.22 -3.12 16.17
C LEU A 56 13.69 -2.63 17.54
N GLY A 57 12.38 -2.45 17.69
CA GLY A 57 11.75 -2.02 18.94
C GLY A 57 10.31 -2.51 19.08
N ASN A 58 9.51 -1.81 19.88
CA ASN A 58 8.09 -2.08 20.12
C ASN A 58 7.18 -0.89 19.80
N GLU A 59 7.75 0.28 19.50
CA GLU A 59 7.07 1.52 19.09
C GLU A 59 7.86 2.16 17.95
N LEU A 60 7.18 2.60 16.89
CA LEU A 60 7.78 3.26 15.73
C LEU A 60 7.11 4.61 15.48
N PHE A 61 7.82 5.68 15.80
CA PHE A 61 7.41 7.04 15.49
C PHE A 61 7.99 7.43 14.13
N VAL A 62 7.14 8.00 13.28
CA VAL A 62 7.51 8.30 11.90
C VAL A 62 7.37 9.80 11.64
N GLY A 63 8.50 10.51 11.57
CA GLY A 63 8.56 11.92 11.24
C GLY A 63 8.29 12.19 9.76
N VAL A 64 7.28 12.99 9.47
CA VAL A 64 6.90 13.37 8.11
C VAL A 64 7.28 14.84 7.88
N HIS A 65 8.23 15.09 6.98
CA HIS A 65 8.70 16.46 6.74
C HIS A 65 7.61 17.34 6.11
N SER A 66 7.65 18.65 6.38
CA SER A 66 6.75 19.62 5.75
C SER A 66 7.08 19.83 4.26
N ASP A 67 6.10 20.32 3.49
CA ASP A 67 6.29 20.57 2.06
C ASP A 67 7.36 21.65 1.82
N GLU A 68 7.43 22.65 2.71
CA GLU A 68 8.42 23.73 2.66
C GLU A 68 9.85 23.20 2.89
N ALA A 69 10.05 22.33 3.89
CA ALA A 69 11.35 21.77 4.19
C ALA A 69 11.84 20.84 3.07
N ILE A 70 10.93 20.10 2.43
CA ILE A 70 11.28 19.24 1.28
C ILE A 70 11.63 20.09 0.06
N MET A 71 10.87 21.17 -0.20
CA MET A 71 11.13 22.10 -1.30
C MET A 71 12.54 22.68 -1.22
N GLU A 72 12.94 23.15 -0.03
CA GLU A 72 14.26 23.74 0.21
C GLU A 72 15.42 22.75 -0.05
N ASN A 73 15.25 21.48 0.35
CA ASN A 73 16.34 20.50 0.35
C ASN A 73 16.41 19.61 -0.91
N LYS A 74 15.27 19.38 -1.56
CA LYS A 74 15.14 18.36 -2.63
C LYS A 74 14.34 18.82 -3.84
N GLY A 75 13.31 19.64 -3.65
CA GLY A 75 12.36 20.04 -4.68
C GLY A 75 10.93 19.61 -4.37
N PRO A 76 9.97 19.82 -5.29
CA PRO A 76 8.54 19.71 -4.99
C PRO A 76 8.09 18.29 -4.63
N THR A 77 7.06 18.21 -3.78
CA THR A 77 6.26 17.02 -3.49
C THR A 77 5.05 16.96 -4.42
N VAL A 78 4.54 15.74 -4.67
CA VAL A 78 3.27 15.55 -5.39
C VAL A 78 2.11 15.35 -4.44
N MET A 79 2.39 14.67 -3.33
CA MET A 79 1.44 14.43 -2.26
C MET A 79 1.55 15.56 -1.23
N ARG A 80 0.42 16.13 -0.84
CA ARG A 80 0.36 17.12 0.24
C ARG A 80 0.78 16.49 1.57
N LEU A 81 1.19 17.32 2.54
CA LEU A 81 1.54 16.84 3.88
C LEU A 81 0.48 15.93 4.52
N ASP A 82 -0.80 16.31 4.48
CA ASP A 82 -1.89 15.51 5.05
C ASP A 82 -2.08 14.16 4.34
N GLU A 83 -1.94 14.12 3.01
CA GLU A 83 -1.96 12.88 2.23
C GLU A 83 -0.78 11.96 2.60
N ARG A 84 0.41 12.52 2.86
CA ARG A 84 1.61 11.77 3.27
C ARG A 84 1.49 11.25 4.71
N VAL A 85 0.96 12.06 5.62
CA VAL A 85 0.67 11.68 7.01
C VAL A 85 -0.34 10.54 7.04
N ALA A 86 -1.44 10.63 6.27
CA ALA A 86 -2.44 9.55 6.19
C ALA A 86 -1.82 8.23 5.70
N ALA A 87 -0.88 8.28 4.75
CA ALA A 87 -0.19 7.10 4.26
C ALA A 87 0.71 6.43 5.30
N VAL A 88 1.42 7.23 6.09
CA VAL A 88 2.26 6.74 7.19
C VAL A 88 1.40 6.17 8.32
N GLU A 89 0.36 6.90 8.73
CA GLU A 89 -0.52 6.52 9.83
C GLU A 89 -1.32 5.23 9.54
N ALA A 90 -1.57 4.94 8.26
CA ALA A 90 -2.21 3.71 7.83
C ALA A 90 -1.26 2.50 7.73
N CYS A 91 0.06 2.71 7.77
CA CYS A 91 1.02 1.61 7.78
C CYS A 91 0.96 0.89 9.14
N ARG A 92 0.72 -0.44 9.15
CA ARG A 92 0.51 -1.21 10.39
C ARG A 92 1.69 -1.19 11.36
N TRP A 93 2.89 -0.95 10.84
CA TRP A 93 4.12 -0.94 11.62
C TRP A 93 4.41 0.43 12.23
N ALA A 94 3.75 1.49 11.74
CA ALA A 94 3.84 2.82 12.34
C ALA A 94 2.97 2.86 13.61
N THR A 95 3.55 3.29 14.71
CA THR A 95 2.81 3.60 15.94
C THR A 95 2.17 4.96 15.86
N LYS A 96 2.89 5.95 15.30
CA LYS A 96 2.40 7.32 15.16
C LYS A 96 3.13 8.09 14.07
N ALA A 97 2.40 8.78 13.21
CA ALA A 97 2.94 9.79 12.33
C ALA A 97 3.14 11.13 13.07
N VAL A 98 4.31 11.75 12.92
CA VAL A 98 4.65 13.06 13.49
C VAL A 98 4.85 14.06 12.35
N PRO A 99 3.87 14.94 12.07
CA PRO A 99 3.95 15.86 10.94
C PRO A 99 4.91 17.02 11.22
N ARG A 100 5.41 17.63 10.15
CA ARG A 100 6.34 18.77 10.18
C ARG A 100 7.65 18.47 10.92
N ALA A 101 8.08 17.21 10.90
CA ALA A 101 9.38 16.82 11.41
C ALA A 101 10.51 17.52 10.62
N PRO A 102 11.61 17.92 11.27
CA PRO A 102 12.72 18.61 10.64
C PRO A 102 13.38 17.74 9.56
N TYR A 103 13.93 18.36 8.50
CA TYR A 103 14.57 17.62 7.40
C TYR A 103 15.91 17.02 7.80
N VAL A 104 16.69 17.76 8.59
CA VAL A 104 17.88 17.26 9.28
C VAL A 104 17.44 16.78 10.65
N THR A 105 17.52 15.48 10.93
CA THR A 105 16.86 14.96 12.12
C THR A 105 17.49 15.47 13.42
N SER A 106 16.60 15.88 14.32
CA SER A 106 16.92 16.68 15.49
C SER A 106 16.85 15.85 16.76
N LEU A 107 17.96 15.78 17.51
CA LEU A 107 18.04 15.05 18.78
C LEU A 107 16.94 15.45 19.78
N PRO A 108 16.62 16.75 19.96
CA PRO A 108 15.48 17.18 20.79
C PRO A 108 14.13 16.61 20.35
N TRP A 109 13.86 16.52 19.04
CA TRP A 109 12.59 15.97 18.54
C TRP A 109 12.45 14.49 18.88
N ILE A 110 13.48 13.68 18.55
CA ILE A 110 13.41 12.24 18.81
C ILE A 110 13.42 11.94 20.32
N THR A 111 14.11 12.77 21.12
CA THR A 111 14.17 12.65 22.58
C THR A 111 12.84 13.01 23.22
N HIS A 112 12.16 14.05 22.74
CA HIS A 112 10.83 14.44 23.22
C HIS A 112 9.82 13.28 23.12
N TYR A 113 9.81 12.58 21.98
CA TYR A 113 8.95 11.41 21.76
C TYR A 113 9.46 10.12 22.44
N GLY A 114 10.57 10.19 23.17
CA GLY A 114 11.17 9.07 23.89
C GLY A 114 11.89 8.06 23.01
N CYS A 115 12.23 8.39 21.76
CA CYS A 115 12.86 7.47 20.81
C CYS A 115 14.38 7.41 20.99
N GLN A 116 14.95 6.25 21.37
CA GLN A 116 16.41 6.12 21.51
C GLN A 116 17.14 6.13 20.18
N TYR A 117 16.62 5.43 19.16
CA TYR A 117 17.35 5.22 17.90
C TYR A 117 16.61 5.80 16.71
N VAL A 118 17.37 6.40 15.80
CA VAL A 118 16.94 6.76 14.45
C VAL A 118 17.35 5.65 13.50
N VAL A 119 16.42 5.21 12.66
CA VAL A 119 16.66 4.19 11.65
C VAL A 119 16.50 4.82 10.27
N HIS A 120 17.44 4.52 9.37
CA HIS A 120 17.33 4.88 7.97
C HIS A 120 17.90 3.76 7.08
N GLY A 121 17.59 3.82 5.78
CA GLY A 121 18.26 2.99 4.79
C GLY A 121 19.77 3.24 4.72
N ASP A 122 20.47 2.36 4.01
CA ASP A 122 21.91 2.43 3.73
C ASP A 122 22.30 3.48 2.68
N ASP A 123 21.32 4.18 2.09
CA ASP A 123 21.57 5.32 1.22
C ASP A 123 22.15 6.52 2.02
N ILE A 124 23.15 7.20 1.44
CA ILE A 124 23.60 8.50 1.94
C ILE A 124 22.51 9.53 1.65
N THR A 125 22.25 10.43 2.60
CA THR A 125 21.26 11.50 2.44
C THR A 125 21.88 12.83 2.81
N SER A 126 21.88 13.75 1.86
CA SER A 126 22.49 15.07 2.02
C SER A 126 21.46 16.19 2.00
N ASP A 127 21.60 17.15 2.91
CA ASP A 127 20.81 18.38 2.95
C ASP A 127 21.17 19.34 1.79
N SER A 128 20.55 20.53 1.74
CA SER A 128 20.85 21.52 0.70
C SER A 128 22.29 22.04 0.73
N ASP A 129 22.97 21.94 1.88
CA ASP A 129 24.37 22.32 2.06
C ASP A 129 25.35 21.18 1.73
N GLY A 130 24.84 20.03 1.28
CA GLY A 130 25.63 18.84 0.95
C GLY A 130 26.12 18.07 2.18
N LYS A 131 25.54 18.30 3.37
CA LYS A 131 25.92 17.63 4.62
C LYS A 131 24.97 16.49 4.93
N ASP A 132 25.50 15.42 5.53
CA ASP A 132 24.72 14.27 5.98
C ASP A 132 23.57 14.67 6.92
N CYS A 133 22.33 14.37 6.54
CA CYS A 133 21.11 14.70 7.29
C CYS A 133 21.10 14.07 8.69
N TYR A 134 21.87 13.00 8.92
CA TYR A 134 21.91 12.25 10.17
C TYR A 134 23.21 12.48 10.98
N ARG A 135 24.05 13.44 10.59
CA ARG A 135 25.34 13.73 11.25
C ARG A 135 25.27 13.85 12.77
N TYR A 136 24.24 14.54 13.30
CA TYR A 136 24.09 14.76 14.73
C TYR A 136 23.68 13.50 15.49
N VAL A 137 22.81 12.68 14.90
CA VAL A 137 22.38 11.41 15.52
C VAL A 137 23.46 10.33 15.40
N LYS A 138 24.26 10.34 14.32
CA LYS A 138 25.46 9.50 14.18
C LYS A 138 26.52 9.87 15.23
N ALA A 139 26.81 11.16 15.40
CA ALA A 139 27.74 11.64 16.43
C ALA A 139 27.28 11.28 17.85
N ALA A 140 25.98 11.21 18.09
CA ALA A 140 25.40 10.78 19.37
C ALA A 140 25.31 9.26 19.54
N GLY A 141 25.75 8.44 18.57
CA GLY A 141 25.66 6.97 18.64
C GLY A 141 24.23 6.42 18.58
N ARG A 142 23.28 7.20 18.04
CA ARG A 142 21.84 6.89 18.01
C ARG A 142 21.31 6.53 16.62
N PHE A 143 22.18 6.18 15.67
CA PHE A 143 21.80 5.87 14.29
C PHE A 143 21.95 4.37 13.98
N LYS A 144 20.91 3.76 13.41
CA LYS A 144 20.86 2.36 12.97
C LYS A 144 20.51 2.30 11.48
N VAL A 145 21.04 1.30 10.78
CA VAL A 145 20.86 1.13 9.32
C VAL A 145 20.02 -0.12 9.04
N VAL A 146 19.10 -0.01 8.09
CA VAL A 146 18.32 -1.12 7.53
C VAL A 146 18.54 -1.23 6.03
N LYS A 147 18.25 -2.39 5.44
CA LYS A 147 18.48 -2.60 4.00
C LYS A 147 17.40 -1.94 3.17
N ARG A 148 17.81 -1.34 2.06
CA ARG A 148 16.88 -0.83 1.05
C ARG A 148 16.07 -1.97 0.43
N THR A 149 14.76 -1.74 0.24
CA THR A 149 13.90 -2.68 -0.48
C THR A 149 14.19 -2.62 -1.98
N PRO A 150 14.52 -3.74 -2.64
CA PRO A 150 14.90 -3.74 -4.05
C PRO A 150 13.66 -3.68 -4.96
N GLY A 151 13.85 -3.09 -6.15
CA GLY A 151 12.87 -3.08 -7.24
C GLY A 151 11.82 -1.97 -7.19
N ILE A 152 11.94 -1.01 -6.26
CA ILE A 152 10.99 0.12 -6.17
C ILE A 152 11.67 1.43 -5.76
N SER A 153 11.29 2.53 -6.39
CA SER A 153 11.59 3.88 -5.93
C SER A 153 10.62 4.89 -6.54
N THR A 154 10.49 6.07 -5.93
CA THR A 154 9.73 7.18 -6.54
C THR A 154 10.23 7.53 -7.94
N THR A 155 11.55 7.43 -8.20
CA THR A 155 12.14 7.68 -9.52
C THR A 155 11.67 6.66 -10.55
N ASP A 156 11.68 5.38 -10.19
CA ASP A 156 11.19 4.30 -11.04
C ASP A 156 9.69 4.48 -11.36
N LEU A 157 8.86 4.73 -10.34
CA LEU A 157 7.42 4.95 -10.54
C LEU A 157 7.12 6.15 -11.45
N VAL A 158 7.81 7.28 -11.25
CA VAL A 158 7.68 8.45 -12.13
C VAL A 158 8.13 8.10 -13.56
N GLY A 159 9.21 7.33 -13.72
CA GLY A 159 9.66 6.83 -15.01
C GLY A 159 8.60 5.98 -15.72
N ARG A 160 7.96 5.05 -15.01
CA ARG A 160 6.84 4.23 -15.55
C ARG A 160 5.68 5.10 -16.03
N MET A 161 5.36 6.18 -15.30
CA MET A 161 4.29 7.12 -15.65
C MET A 161 4.65 7.99 -16.87
N LEU A 162 5.90 8.43 -17.00
CA LEU A 162 6.36 9.28 -18.11
C LEU A 162 6.62 8.50 -19.40
N LEU A 163 7.16 7.28 -19.29
CA LEU A 163 7.53 6.44 -20.44
C LEU A 163 6.38 5.55 -20.93
N CYS A 164 5.30 5.44 -20.15
CA CYS A 164 4.14 4.63 -20.49
C CYS A 164 4.48 3.16 -20.82
N THR A 165 5.45 2.57 -20.12
CA THR A 165 5.88 1.18 -20.35
C THR A 165 4.98 0.17 -19.66
N LYS A 166 4.94 -1.06 -20.19
CA LYS A 166 4.22 -2.22 -19.62
C LYS A 166 5.15 -3.38 -19.23
N SER A 167 6.46 -3.18 -19.33
CA SER A 167 7.46 -4.23 -19.10
C SER A 167 7.48 -4.74 -17.65
N HIS A 168 6.94 -3.97 -16.70
CA HIS A 168 6.85 -4.34 -15.30
C HIS A 168 5.66 -5.24 -14.97
N PHE A 169 4.71 -5.43 -15.89
CA PHE A 169 3.52 -6.24 -15.64
C PHE A 169 3.90 -7.70 -15.36
N ILE A 170 3.15 -8.34 -14.47
CA ILE A 170 3.29 -9.75 -14.17
C ILE A 170 2.07 -10.48 -14.75
N PRO A 171 2.23 -11.25 -15.83
CA PRO A 171 1.12 -12.01 -16.43
C PRO A 171 0.47 -12.99 -15.46
N SER A 172 1.28 -13.73 -14.68
CA SER A 172 0.80 -14.67 -13.68
C SER A 172 1.70 -14.62 -12.45
N LEU A 173 1.21 -13.97 -11.39
CA LEU A 173 1.98 -13.91 -10.14
C LEU A 173 2.23 -15.31 -9.57
N GLU A 174 1.30 -16.26 -9.71
CA GLU A 174 1.53 -17.67 -9.37
C GLU A 174 2.78 -18.24 -10.06
N LYS A 175 2.85 -18.14 -11.40
CA LYS A 175 4.00 -18.65 -12.17
C LYS A 175 5.29 -17.90 -11.86
N ARG A 176 5.17 -16.62 -11.50
CA ARG A 176 6.33 -15.80 -11.11
C ARG A 176 6.88 -16.24 -9.76
N LEU A 177 6.01 -16.64 -8.84
CA LEU A 177 6.39 -17.19 -7.54
C LEU A 177 6.95 -18.61 -7.63
N SER A 178 6.46 -19.44 -8.55
CA SER A 178 6.99 -20.80 -8.79
C SER A 178 8.29 -20.84 -9.60
N GLY A 179 8.69 -19.71 -10.21
CA GLY A 179 9.87 -19.64 -11.10
C GLY A 179 9.60 -20.08 -12.55
N ASP A 180 8.35 -20.40 -12.89
CA ASP A 180 7.94 -20.81 -14.24
C ASP A 180 8.00 -19.65 -15.25
N GLU A 181 7.82 -18.40 -14.78
CA GLU A 181 7.92 -17.20 -15.61
C GLU A 181 8.85 -16.13 -15.01
N GLY A 182 9.55 -15.42 -15.89
CA GLY A 182 10.32 -14.22 -15.55
C GLY A 182 11.62 -14.07 -16.29
N PRO A 183 12.37 -12.98 -16.03
CA PRO A 183 13.68 -12.78 -16.61
C PRO A 183 14.71 -13.72 -15.97
N GLY A 184 15.81 -13.97 -16.67
CA GLY A 184 16.91 -14.79 -16.18
C GLY A 184 16.75 -16.28 -16.47
N ASP A 185 17.74 -17.05 -16.02
CA ASP A 185 17.71 -18.50 -16.12
C ASP A 185 16.75 -19.15 -15.09
N GLU A 186 16.57 -20.47 -15.16
CA GLU A 186 15.68 -21.19 -14.25
C GLU A 186 16.02 -21.00 -12.76
N LYS A 187 17.31 -20.98 -12.42
CA LYS A 187 17.76 -20.83 -11.03
C LYS A 187 17.51 -19.41 -10.53
N GLU A 188 17.77 -18.41 -11.37
CA GLU A 188 17.48 -17.00 -11.08
C GLU A 188 15.97 -16.76 -10.89
N ARG A 189 15.14 -17.38 -11.73
CA ARG A 189 13.67 -17.28 -11.63
C ARG A 189 13.13 -17.92 -10.36
N LEU A 190 13.60 -19.12 -10.01
CA LEU A 190 13.24 -19.78 -8.75
C LEU A 190 13.63 -18.90 -7.55
N LYS A 191 14.86 -18.38 -7.54
CA LYS A 191 15.32 -17.51 -6.46
C LYS A 191 14.49 -16.22 -6.35
N THR A 192 14.17 -15.61 -7.49
CA THR A 192 13.29 -14.44 -7.54
C THR A 192 11.90 -14.74 -6.98
N GLY A 193 11.32 -15.89 -7.34
CA GLY A 193 10.03 -16.34 -6.83
C GLY A 193 10.03 -16.55 -5.31
N GLU A 194 11.07 -17.21 -4.78
CA GLU A 194 11.28 -17.38 -3.33
C GLU A 194 11.38 -16.04 -2.60
N ASP A 195 12.18 -15.10 -3.11
CA ASP A 195 12.38 -13.78 -2.49
C ASP A 195 11.10 -12.93 -2.53
N MET A 196 10.30 -13.07 -3.60
CA MET A 196 8.98 -12.45 -3.70
C MET A 196 7.99 -13.04 -2.69
N LEU A 197 7.94 -14.36 -2.56
CA LEU A 197 7.07 -15.03 -1.58
C LEU A 197 7.49 -14.67 -0.14
N GLN A 198 8.78 -14.60 0.13
CA GLN A 198 9.28 -14.16 1.44
C GLN A 198 8.82 -12.73 1.74
N ARG A 199 8.88 -11.83 0.76
CA ARG A 199 8.38 -10.45 0.94
C ARG A 199 6.87 -10.40 1.20
N ILE A 200 6.08 -11.25 0.56
CA ILE A 200 4.65 -11.38 0.86
C ILE A 200 4.45 -11.80 2.32
N LYS A 201 5.22 -12.78 2.80
CA LYS A 201 5.18 -13.23 4.21
C LYS A 201 5.57 -12.11 5.18
N ASP A 202 6.64 -11.39 4.88
CA ASP A 202 7.12 -10.29 5.71
C ASP A 202 6.05 -9.18 5.83
N TYR A 203 5.36 -8.86 4.73
CA TYR A 203 4.32 -7.81 4.70
C TYR A 203 3.00 -8.28 5.30
N ALA A 204 2.77 -9.59 5.33
CA ALA A 204 1.62 -10.20 5.99
C ALA A 204 1.81 -10.36 7.51
N THR A 205 2.89 -9.85 8.10
CA THR A 205 3.06 -9.83 9.56
C THR A 205 2.07 -8.90 10.26
N ASP A 206 1.88 -9.08 11.56
CA ASP A 206 1.05 -8.18 12.36
C ASP A 206 1.75 -6.83 12.65
N ALA A 207 1.14 -6.00 13.49
CA ALA A 207 1.67 -4.68 13.84
C ALA A 207 3.05 -4.74 14.51
N SER A 208 3.47 -5.88 15.08
CA SER A 208 4.83 -6.02 15.62
C SER A 208 5.87 -6.24 14.52
N GLY A 209 5.45 -6.62 13.32
CA GLY A 209 6.35 -7.00 12.23
C GLY A 209 7.02 -8.37 12.43
N ARG A 210 6.61 -9.16 13.43
CA ARG A 210 7.29 -10.43 13.81
C ARG A 210 6.38 -11.65 13.77
N ALA A 211 5.12 -11.49 14.16
CA ALA A 211 4.15 -12.58 14.20
C ALA A 211 3.26 -12.60 12.94
N PRO A 212 2.62 -13.74 12.61
CA PRO A 212 1.62 -13.81 11.55
C PRO A 212 0.51 -12.76 11.76
N GLY A 213 0.12 -12.07 10.70
CA GLY A 213 -0.92 -11.04 10.71
C GLY A 213 -2.04 -11.37 9.73
N CYS A 214 -1.82 -11.10 8.45
CA CYS A 214 -2.81 -11.27 7.40
C CYS A 214 -2.79 -12.67 6.79
N ASP A 215 -3.97 -13.18 6.47
CA ASP A 215 -4.10 -14.30 5.54
C ASP A 215 -3.88 -13.80 4.11
N VAL A 216 -3.05 -14.51 3.36
CA VAL A 216 -2.82 -14.20 1.94
C VAL A 216 -3.24 -15.38 1.09
N TRP A 217 -4.14 -15.10 0.17
CA TRP A 217 -4.67 -16.09 -0.77
C TRP A 217 -4.38 -15.67 -2.20
N TYR A 218 -4.36 -16.66 -3.07
CA TYR A 218 -4.43 -16.49 -4.51
C TYR A 218 -5.74 -17.12 -5.00
N TRP A 219 -6.47 -16.43 -5.87
CA TRP A 219 -7.65 -16.98 -6.53
C TRP A 219 -7.36 -17.26 -8.00
N HIS A 220 -7.54 -18.51 -8.42
CA HIS A 220 -7.42 -18.92 -9.81
C HIS A 220 -8.80 -19.02 -10.45
N ALA A 221 -8.97 -18.41 -11.62
CA ALA A 221 -10.08 -18.76 -12.48
C ALA A 221 -9.72 -19.96 -13.35
N SER A 222 -10.72 -20.76 -13.71
CA SER A 222 -10.57 -21.89 -14.64
C SER A 222 -10.24 -21.48 -16.07
N ARG A 223 -10.44 -20.20 -16.44
CA ARG A 223 -10.17 -19.66 -17.78
C ARG A 223 -9.19 -18.48 -17.75
N PRO A 224 -8.37 -18.33 -18.82
CA PRO A 224 -7.52 -17.16 -19.02
C PRO A 224 -8.33 -15.86 -18.99
N VAL A 225 -7.73 -14.79 -18.46
CA VAL A 225 -8.36 -13.47 -18.27
C VAL A 225 -9.12 -12.98 -19.51
N LYS A 226 -8.52 -13.09 -20.70
CA LYS A 226 -9.09 -12.66 -21.99
C LYS A 226 -10.37 -13.42 -22.42
N LEU A 227 -10.61 -14.59 -21.82
CA LEU A 227 -11.76 -15.46 -22.10
C LEU A 227 -12.84 -15.37 -21.01
N ARG A 228 -12.60 -14.61 -19.93
CA ARG A 228 -13.58 -14.32 -18.89
C ARG A 228 -14.55 -13.27 -19.43
N ARG A 229 -15.56 -13.69 -20.22
CA ARG A 229 -16.64 -12.78 -20.66
C ARG A 229 -17.43 -12.31 -19.44
N THR A 230 -17.46 -11.01 -19.24
CA THR A 230 -18.43 -10.34 -18.38
C THR A 230 -19.80 -10.45 -19.01
N THR A 231 -20.81 -10.64 -18.16
CA THR A 231 -22.19 -11.00 -18.48
C THR A 231 -22.87 -10.12 -19.54
N THR A 232 -23.78 -10.75 -20.28
CA THR A 232 -24.62 -10.23 -21.37
C THR A 232 -25.31 -8.90 -21.07
N SER A 233 -25.16 -7.93 -21.97
CA SER A 233 -26.04 -6.77 -22.07
C SER A 233 -27.44 -7.22 -22.54
N ASN A 234 -28.44 -7.17 -21.66
CA ASN A 234 -29.82 -7.07 -22.13
C ASN A 234 -30.03 -5.61 -22.53
N THR A 235 -29.93 -5.33 -23.83
CA THR A 235 -30.40 -4.05 -24.39
C THR A 235 -31.90 -3.96 -24.15
N VAL A 236 -32.31 -3.09 -23.24
CA VAL A 236 -33.71 -2.64 -23.13
C VAL A 236 -34.04 -1.89 -24.42
N ALA A 237 -35.00 -2.41 -25.17
CA ALA A 237 -35.50 -1.78 -26.38
C ALA A 237 -36.12 -0.41 -26.04
N SER A 238 -35.60 0.65 -26.65
CA SER A 238 -36.22 1.98 -26.62
C SER A 238 -37.57 1.94 -27.37
N PRO A 239 -38.62 2.64 -26.89
CA PRO A 239 -39.89 2.72 -27.61
C PRO A 239 -39.73 3.65 -28.83
N THR A 240 -40.11 3.15 -29.99
CA THR A 240 -40.17 3.90 -31.25
C THR A 240 -41.41 4.80 -31.31
N SER A 241 -41.29 5.92 -32.02
CA SER A 241 -42.40 6.70 -32.56
C SER A 241 -42.07 7.09 -34.02
N PRO A 242 -43.09 7.33 -34.87
CA PRO A 242 -43.07 6.90 -36.26
C PRO A 242 -42.92 8.03 -37.28
N THR A 243 -42.31 7.74 -38.44
CA THR A 243 -42.66 8.32 -39.76
C THR A 243 -42.01 7.52 -40.91
N ALA A 244 -42.79 7.24 -41.95
CA ALA A 244 -42.53 6.38 -43.13
C ALA A 244 -41.99 7.17 -44.35
N PRO A 245 -42.05 6.71 -45.64
CA PRO A 245 -41.91 5.37 -46.27
C PRO A 245 -41.00 5.32 -47.54
N HIS A 246 -40.72 4.08 -48.04
CA HIS A 246 -40.43 3.60 -49.43
C HIS A 246 -39.18 2.68 -49.49
N ARG A 247 -39.01 1.62 -50.31
CA ARG A 247 -39.82 0.65 -51.12
C ARG A 247 -38.84 -0.55 -51.44
N PRO A 248 -39.15 -1.63 -52.22
CA PRO A 248 -38.95 -3.02 -51.79
C PRO A 248 -37.91 -3.85 -52.58
N GLY A 249 -37.37 -4.92 -51.98
CA GLY A 249 -36.49 -5.88 -52.64
C GLY A 249 -36.33 -7.23 -51.90
N ALA A 250 -37.13 -8.20 -52.32
CA ALA A 250 -37.08 -9.66 -52.23
C ALA A 250 -36.03 -10.45 -51.37
N VAL A 251 -36.61 -11.26 -50.46
CA VAL A 251 -36.40 -12.71 -50.19
C VAL A 251 -35.00 -13.27 -49.80
N ARG A 252 -34.86 -13.68 -48.53
CA ARG A 252 -34.70 -15.11 -48.13
C ARG A 252 -34.73 -15.30 -46.61
N ALA A 253 -35.54 -16.25 -46.16
CA ALA A 253 -35.60 -16.73 -44.79
C ALA A 253 -34.35 -17.55 -44.44
N ALA A 254 -33.76 -17.27 -43.27
CA ALA A 254 -33.00 -18.24 -42.51
C ALA A 254 -33.16 -17.90 -41.02
N SER A 255 -33.96 -18.74 -40.35
CA SER A 255 -34.00 -18.90 -38.91
C SER A 255 -32.62 -19.17 -38.35
N THR A 256 -32.12 -18.31 -37.47
CA THR A 256 -31.19 -18.71 -36.41
C THR A 256 -31.70 -18.13 -35.10
N ALA A 257 -32.58 -18.89 -34.46
CA ALA A 257 -32.85 -18.73 -33.05
C ALA A 257 -31.54 -18.93 -32.25
N SER A 258 -31.30 -18.05 -31.30
CA SER A 258 -30.70 -18.34 -30.00
C SER A 258 -29.58 -19.38 -29.96
N ALA A 259 -28.33 -18.94 -30.05
CA ALA A 259 -27.16 -19.74 -29.67
C ALA A 259 -26.20 -18.96 -28.77
N LEU A 260 -26.69 -18.38 -27.67
CA LEU A 260 -25.82 -17.94 -26.58
C LEU A 260 -26.46 -18.36 -25.25
N GLY A 261 -26.09 -19.56 -24.79
CA GLY A 261 -26.49 -20.08 -23.49
C GLY A 261 -25.88 -19.30 -22.33
N PRO A 262 -26.38 -19.51 -21.08
CA PRO A 262 -25.92 -18.81 -19.89
C PRO A 262 -24.42 -19.04 -19.65
N VAL A 263 -23.68 -17.96 -19.36
CA VAL A 263 -22.28 -18.04 -18.96
C VAL A 263 -22.22 -18.77 -17.61
N LYS A 264 -21.62 -19.96 -17.59
CA LYS A 264 -21.44 -20.77 -16.38
C LYS A 264 -20.61 -19.97 -15.37
N GLU A 265 -21.14 -19.74 -14.17
CA GLU A 265 -20.40 -19.07 -13.09
C GLU A 265 -19.12 -19.85 -12.74
N GLU A 266 -17.97 -19.18 -12.79
CA GLU A 266 -16.70 -19.80 -12.41
C GLU A 266 -16.54 -19.79 -10.89
N LYS A 267 -16.43 -20.98 -10.29
CA LYS A 267 -16.13 -21.16 -8.85
C LYS A 267 -14.70 -20.74 -8.49
N GLY A 268 -13.77 -20.92 -9.44
CA GLY A 268 -12.33 -20.78 -9.22
C GLY A 268 -11.80 -21.70 -8.13
N LYS A 269 -10.53 -21.51 -7.74
CA LYS A 269 -9.88 -22.20 -6.61
C LYS A 269 -9.05 -21.20 -5.81
N PHE A 270 -9.09 -21.34 -4.49
CA PHE A 270 -8.24 -20.58 -3.58
C PHE A 270 -7.00 -21.39 -3.20
N HIS A 271 -5.83 -20.75 -3.27
CA HIS A 271 -4.57 -21.28 -2.76
C HIS A 271 -4.08 -20.35 -1.65
N GLN A 272 -3.81 -20.88 -0.46
CA GLN A 272 -3.24 -20.09 0.63
C GLN A 272 -1.73 -19.90 0.40
N LEU A 273 -1.27 -18.65 0.29
CA LEU A 273 0.15 -18.32 0.19
C LEU A 273 0.76 -18.09 1.56
N VAL A 274 0.00 -17.46 2.47
CA VAL A 274 0.42 -17.17 3.84
C VAL A 274 -0.76 -17.42 4.78
N GLN A 275 -0.51 -18.16 5.85
CA GLN A 275 -1.45 -18.34 6.96
C GLN A 275 -1.22 -17.22 7.99
N GLY A 276 -2.24 -16.39 8.18
CA GLY A 276 -2.27 -15.29 9.13
C GLY A 276 -3.01 -15.67 10.42
N LYS A 277 -3.64 -14.67 11.05
CA LYS A 277 -4.39 -14.86 12.30
C LYS A 277 -5.74 -15.56 12.11
N GLY A 278 -6.28 -15.62 10.90
CA GLY A 278 -7.62 -16.13 10.63
C GLY A 278 -8.72 -15.22 11.18
N VAL A 279 -9.96 -15.54 10.80
CA VAL A 279 -11.15 -14.91 11.37
C VAL A 279 -11.32 -15.39 12.82
N LYS A 280 -11.60 -14.45 13.73
CA LYS A 280 -11.91 -14.76 15.13
C LYS A 280 -13.42 -14.88 15.35
N PRO A 281 -13.87 -15.64 16.36
CA PRO A 281 -15.29 -15.84 16.64
C PRO A 281 -16.07 -14.52 16.73
N GLY A 282 -17.19 -14.44 16.02
CA GLY A 282 -18.08 -13.27 16.01
C GLY A 282 -17.59 -12.08 15.17
N GLN A 283 -16.35 -12.11 14.62
CA GLN A 283 -15.91 -11.05 13.71
C GLN A 283 -16.78 -11.03 12.46
N ARG A 284 -17.06 -9.81 12.00
CA ARG A 284 -17.81 -9.56 10.78
C ARG A 284 -16.86 -9.57 9.59
N VAL A 285 -17.00 -10.57 8.73
CA VAL A 285 -16.19 -10.73 7.53
C VAL A 285 -16.76 -9.84 6.43
N VAL A 286 -15.94 -8.92 5.92
CA VAL A 286 -16.32 -7.99 4.86
C VAL A 286 -15.31 -8.01 3.73
N TYR A 287 -15.78 -7.73 2.52
CA TYR A 287 -14.95 -7.79 1.31
C TYR A 287 -14.95 -6.44 0.58
N VAL A 288 -13.78 -6.04 0.12
CA VAL A 288 -13.55 -4.93 -0.81
C VAL A 288 -12.64 -5.41 -1.92
N ASP A 289 -12.70 -4.80 -3.10
CA ASP A 289 -11.74 -5.09 -4.15
C ASP A 289 -11.44 -3.88 -5.03
N GLY A 290 -10.45 -4.06 -5.90
CA GLY A 290 -10.08 -3.04 -6.86
C GLY A 290 -8.71 -3.26 -7.46
N GLY A 291 -8.29 -2.22 -8.18
CA GLY A 291 -6.93 -2.14 -8.71
C GLY A 291 -5.89 -1.86 -7.64
N TRP A 292 -6.17 -1.00 -6.65
CA TRP A 292 -5.19 -0.58 -5.63
C TRP A 292 -3.88 -0.02 -6.20
N ASP A 293 -3.94 0.52 -7.43
CA ASP A 293 -2.78 1.06 -8.12
C ASP A 293 -2.39 2.41 -7.52
N LEU A 294 -1.08 2.62 -7.33
CA LEU A 294 -0.52 3.74 -6.56
C LEU A 294 -1.30 3.96 -5.25
N PHE A 295 -1.36 2.93 -4.41
CA PHE A 295 -2.07 2.93 -3.13
C PHE A 295 -1.85 4.24 -2.36
N SER A 296 -2.95 4.95 -2.07
CA SER A 296 -2.97 6.38 -1.78
C SER A 296 -3.88 6.72 -0.60
N SER A 297 -3.86 7.97 -0.14
CA SER A 297 -4.80 8.46 0.88
C SER A 297 -6.28 8.26 0.49
N GLY A 298 -6.59 8.24 -0.82
CA GLY A 298 -7.93 7.89 -1.30
C GLY A 298 -8.36 6.48 -0.92
N HIS A 299 -7.51 5.48 -1.21
CA HIS A 299 -7.74 4.09 -0.84
C HIS A 299 -7.76 3.88 0.68
N ILE A 300 -6.85 4.55 1.39
CA ILE A 300 -6.70 4.45 2.84
C ILE A 300 -7.93 4.96 3.56
N GLU A 301 -8.46 6.11 3.14
CA GLU A 301 -9.65 6.69 3.75
C GLU A 301 -10.91 5.87 3.46
N PHE A 302 -11.03 5.31 2.25
CA PHE A 302 -12.06 4.32 1.94
C PHE A 302 -12.01 3.13 2.91
N LEU A 303 -10.84 2.53 3.11
CA LEU A 303 -10.67 1.39 4.03
C LEU A 303 -10.99 1.78 5.48
N ARG A 304 -10.55 2.96 5.93
CA ARG A 304 -10.88 3.49 7.26
C ARG A 304 -12.39 3.64 7.45
N LEU A 305 -13.10 4.16 6.45
CA LEU A 305 -14.56 4.33 6.50
C LEU A 305 -15.31 3.00 6.49
N VAL A 306 -14.84 2.00 5.74
CA VAL A 306 -15.38 0.63 5.81
C VAL A 306 -15.23 0.07 7.22
N THR A 307 -14.03 0.15 7.81
CA THR A 307 -13.80 -0.29 9.18
C THR A 307 -14.68 0.47 10.17
N SER A 308 -14.76 1.79 10.05
CA SER A 308 -15.57 2.65 10.93
C SER A 308 -17.06 2.32 10.85
N ALA A 309 -17.61 2.03 9.67
CA ALA A 309 -19.01 1.66 9.50
C ALA A 309 -19.32 0.34 10.22
N GLU A 310 -18.43 -0.65 10.10
CA GLU A 310 -18.57 -1.94 10.76
C GLU A 310 -18.35 -1.87 12.28
N GLU A 311 -17.45 -1.01 12.74
CA GLU A 311 -17.26 -0.72 14.16
C GLU A 311 -18.47 -0.02 14.79
N GLU A 312 -19.11 0.91 14.08
CA GLU A 312 -20.34 1.55 14.57
C GLU A 312 -21.49 0.55 14.68
N GLY A 313 -21.71 -0.24 13.63
CA GLY A 313 -22.69 -1.34 13.69
C GLY A 313 -22.36 -2.38 14.77
N ALA A 314 -21.08 -2.55 15.13
CA ALA A 314 -20.67 -3.45 16.22
C ALA A 314 -21.03 -2.88 17.61
N LYS A 315 -21.00 -1.55 17.80
CA LYS A 315 -21.49 -0.92 19.03
C LYS A 315 -22.97 -1.21 19.25
N GLU A 316 -23.78 -1.10 18.20
CA GLU A 316 -25.22 -1.41 18.25
C GLU A 316 -25.49 -2.87 18.63
N ARG A 317 -24.60 -3.79 18.24
CA ARG A 317 -24.66 -5.21 18.61
C ARG A 317 -24.08 -5.53 20.00
N GLY A 318 -23.65 -4.54 20.76
CA GLY A 318 -23.04 -4.74 22.07
C GLY A 318 -21.62 -5.32 22.04
N TRP A 319 -20.87 -5.17 20.94
CA TRP A 319 -19.51 -5.72 20.83
C TRP A 319 -18.56 -5.17 21.89
N TYR A 320 -18.74 -3.92 22.30
CA TYR A 320 -17.84 -3.23 23.23
C TYR A 320 -18.32 -3.23 24.68
N THR A 321 -19.31 -4.05 25.04
CA THR A 321 -19.66 -4.23 26.46
C THR A 321 -18.54 -4.98 27.19
N GLU A 322 -18.42 -4.74 28.50
CA GLU A 322 -17.40 -5.41 29.33
C GLU A 322 -17.63 -6.93 29.36
N GLU A 323 -18.89 -7.39 29.30
CA GLU A 323 -19.24 -8.80 29.22
C GLU A 323 -18.74 -9.43 27.92
N ALA A 324 -19.00 -8.80 26.77
CA ALA A 324 -18.56 -9.29 25.47
C ALA A 324 -17.03 -9.29 25.36
N LYS A 325 -16.37 -8.27 25.91
CA LYS A 325 -14.91 -8.19 26.00
C LYS A 325 -14.33 -9.32 26.85
N LYS A 326 -14.89 -9.57 28.03
CA LYS A 326 -14.47 -10.65 28.91
C LYS A 326 -14.63 -12.01 28.22
N GLU A 327 -15.75 -12.24 27.54
CA GLU A 327 -15.99 -13.46 26.78
C GLU A 327 -14.95 -13.67 25.67
N ARG A 328 -14.58 -12.60 24.93
CA ARG A 328 -13.52 -12.68 23.90
C ARG A 328 -12.16 -13.02 24.52
N ILE A 329 -11.80 -12.39 25.62
CA ILE A 329 -10.52 -12.66 26.31
C ILE A 329 -10.48 -14.11 26.81
N GLU A 330 -11.57 -14.61 27.41
CA GLU A 330 -11.67 -15.99 27.90
C GLU A 330 -11.62 -17.03 26.77
N LYS A 331 -12.31 -16.79 25.65
CA LYS A 331 -12.38 -17.74 24.53
C LYS A 331 -11.17 -17.70 23.60
N ALA A 332 -10.56 -16.54 23.40
CA ALA A 332 -9.52 -16.33 22.39
C ALA A 332 -8.15 -15.93 22.95
N GLY A 333 -8.02 -15.77 24.27
CA GLY A 333 -6.78 -15.40 24.95
C GLY A 333 -6.40 -13.92 24.83
N GLY A 334 -7.29 -13.09 24.29
CA GLY A 334 -7.09 -11.65 24.12
C GLY A 334 -8.28 -10.97 23.46
N ASP A 335 -8.37 -9.65 23.60
CA ASP A 335 -9.40 -8.85 22.94
C ASP A 335 -9.04 -8.58 21.46
N TYR A 336 -10.05 -8.39 20.62
CA TYR A 336 -9.90 -8.14 19.19
C TYR A 336 -11.06 -7.31 18.63
N GLY A 337 -10.79 -6.58 17.55
CA GLY A 337 -11.77 -5.74 16.88
C GLY A 337 -12.87 -6.53 16.16
N PRO A 338 -14.02 -5.92 15.89
CA PRO A 338 -15.19 -6.60 15.31
C PRO A 338 -15.06 -6.94 13.82
N VAL A 339 -14.07 -6.39 13.12
CA VAL A 339 -14.01 -6.43 11.66
C VAL A 339 -12.93 -7.39 11.18
N PHE A 340 -13.25 -8.20 10.17
CA PHE A 340 -12.26 -8.94 9.39
C PHE A 340 -12.40 -8.55 7.91
N LEU A 341 -11.52 -7.66 7.45
CA LEU A 341 -11.58 -7.05 6.12
C LEU A 341 -10.67 -7.77 5.13
N ILE A 342 -11.28 -8.27 4.05
CA ILE A 342 -10.64 -8.95 2.93
C ILE A 342 -10.52 -7.98 1.74
N ALA A 343 -9.32 -7.82 1.21
CA ALA A 343 -9.05 -7.02 0.01
C ALA A 343 -8.73 -7.90 -1.21
N GLY A 344 -9.59 -7.89 -2.22
CA GLY A 344 -9.35 -8.46 -3.54
C GLY A 344 -8.49 -7.55 -4.41
N ILE A 345 -7.45 -8.11 -5.02
CA ILE A 345 -6.50 -7.40 -5.89
C ILE A 345 -6.62 -7.96 -7.31
N HIS A 346 -7.08 -7.14 -8.25
CA HIS A 346 -7.23 -7.57 -9.64
C HIS A 346 -5.88 -7.76 -10.36
N ASP A 347 -5.84 -8.66 -11.33
CA ASP A 347 -4.68 -8.90 -12.19
C ASP A 347 -4.26 -7.67 -13.03
N ASP A 348 -2.98 -7.58 -13.40
CA ASP A 348 -2.46 -6.47 -14.21
C ASP A 348 -3.16 -6.35 -15.56
N GLU A 349 -3.39 -7.49 -16.25
CA GLU A 349 -4.10 -7.51 -17.52
C GLU A 349 -5.55 -7.02 -17.40
N VAL A 350 -6.23 -7.32 -16.29
CA VAL A 350 -7.60 -6.86 -16.04
C VAL A 350 -7.61 -5.34 -15.89
N ILE A 351 -6.70 -4.79 -15.08
CA ILE A 351 -6.62 -3.35 -14.89
C ILE A 351 -6.22 -2.65 -16.19
N ASN A 352 -5.29 -3.22 -16.98
CA ASN A 352 -4.90 -2.65 -18.26
C ASN A 352 -6.02 -2.71 -19.30
N HIS A 353 -6.81 -3.78 -19.32
CA HIS A 353 -7.96 -3.89 -20.23
C HIS A 353 -8.95 -2.75 -20.02
N TRP A 354 -9.24 -2.41 -18.76
CA TRP A 354 -10.22 -1.37 -18.43
C TRP A 354 -9.63 0.04 -18.45
N LYS A 355 -8.43 0.26 -17.91
CA LYS A 355 -7.82 1.60 -17.82
C LYS A 355 -6.98 1.99 -19.04
N GLY A 356 -6.52 1.01 -19.82
CA GLY A 356 -5.68 1.24 -20.98
C GLY A 356 -4.29 1.81 -20.63
N ILE A 357 -3.66 2.39 -21.66
CA ILE A 357 -2.33 3.01 -21.58
C ILE A 357 -1.36 2.03 -20.90
N ASN A 358 -0.66 2.44 -19.85
CA ASN A 358 0.33 1.71 -19.08
C ASN A 358 -0.16 1.34 -17.67
N TYR A 359 -1.46 1.49 -17.40
CA TYR A 359 -2.02 1.09 -16.12
C TYR A 359 -2.13 -0.43 -16.00
N PRO A 360 -1.84 -1.03 -14.83
CA PRO A 360 -1.48 -0.34 -13.60
C PRO A 360 0.00 0.10 -13.57
N ILE A 361 0.29 1.21 -12.89
CA ILE A 361 1.67 1.71 -12.74
C ILE A 361 2.49 0.78 -11.84
N MET A 362 1.87 0.24 -10.80
CA MET A 362 2.42 -0.83 -9.98
C MET A 362 1.86 -2.18 -10.45
N ASN A 363 2.70 -3.20 -10.60
CA ASN A 363 2.23 -4.54 -10.92
C ASN A 363 1.49 -5.19 -9.73
N ILE A 364 0.87 -6.34 -9.98
CA ILE A 364 0.02 -7.01 -8.98
C ILE A 364 0.77 -7.31 -7.68
N PHE A 365 2.03 -7.72 -7.75
CA PHE A 365 2.87 -7.98 -6.60
C PHE A 365 3.06 -6.71 -5.77
N GLU A 366 3.49 -5.62 -6.40
CA GLU A 366 3.73 -4.33 -5.73
C GLU A 366 2.44 -3.77 -5.11
N ARG A 367 1.31 -3.86 -5.82
CA ARG A 367 -0.01 -3.43 -5.32
C ARG A 367 -0.44 -4.26 -4.12
N GLY A 368 -0.24 -5.57 -4.16
CA GLY A 368 -0.55 -6.44 -3.02
C GLY A 368 0.29 -6.15 -1.78
N LEU A 369 1.57 -5.84 -1.94
CA LEU A 369 2.41 -5.40 -0.82
C LEU A 369 1.92 -4.06 -0.24
N CYS A 370 1.51 -3.11 -1.09
CA CYS A 370 0.91 -1.84 -0.66
C CYS A 370 -0.44 -2.03 0.06
N VAL A 371 -1.22 -3.06 -0.30
CA VAL A 371 -2.45 -3.42 0.42
C VAL A 371 -2.11 -4.05 1.77
N LEU A 372 -1.19 -5.02 1.81
CA LEU A 372 -0.81 -5.74 3.04
C LEU A 372 -0.21 -4.84 4.13
N GLN A 373 0.55 -3.81 3.76
CA GLN A 373 1.07 -2.85 4.75
C GLN A 373 -0.02 -2.08 5.51
N CYS A 374 -1.25 -2.01 4.97
CA CYS A 374 -2.33 -1.20 5.56
C CYS A 374 -2.92 -1.88 6.79
N LYS A 375 -3.06 -1.14 7.89
CA LYS A 375 -3.52 -1.65 9.20
C LYS A 375 -4.98 -2.13 9.23
N TYR A 376 -5.80 -1.67 8.29
CA TYR A 376 -7.21 -2.07 8.18
C TYR A 376 -7.39 -3.43 7.50
N ILE A 377 -6.36 -3.94 6.80
CA ILE A 377 -6.43 -5.18 6.03
C ILE A 377 -6.12 -6.39 6.92
N HIS A 378 -7.02 -7.36 6.90
CA HIS A 378 -6.90 -8.63 7.62
C HIS A 378 -6.60 -9.80 6.68
N SER A 379 -7.04 -9.70 5.42
CA SER A 379 -6.68 -10.67 4.39
C SER A 379 -6.56 -10.03 3.01
N ALA A 380 -5.68 -10.57 2.17
CA ALA A 380 -5.54 -10.16 0.78
C ALA A 380 -5.75 -11.36 -0.16
N ILE A 381 -6.47 -11.14 -1.26
CA ILE A 381 -6.72 -12.14 -2.31
C ILE A 381 -6.13 -11.62 -3.63
N PHE A 382 -5.02 -12.20 -4.05
CA PHE A 382 -4.44 -11.95 -5.37
C PHE A 382 -5.27 -12.60 -6.48
N GLY A 383 -5.38 -11.91 -7.63
CA GLY A 383 -6.09 -12.41 -8.79
C GLY A 383 -7.61 -12.32 -8.69
N ALA A 384 -8.13 -11.55 -7.73
CA ALA A 384 -9.57 -11.44 -7.49
C ALA A 384 -10.34 -11.03 -8.76
N PRO A 385 -11.51 -11.65 -9.04
CA PRO A 385 -12.27 -11.39 -10.25
C PRO A 385 -12.77 -9.94 -10.30
N PHE A 386 -12.85 -9.37 -11.50
CA PHE A 386 -13.36 -8.01 -11.70
C PHE A 386 -14.88 -7.89 -11.46
N SER A 387 -15.63 -8.95 -11.76
CA SER A 387 -17.08 -9.01 -11.53
C SER A 387 -17.37 -10.14 -10.57
N LEU A 388 -18.07 -9.84 -9.49
CA LEU A 388 -18.32 -10.79 -8.42
C LEU A 388 -19.39 -11.79 -8.85
N SER A 389 -19.06 -13.07 -8.85
CA SER A 389 -20.03 -14.15 -9.07
C SER A 389 -20.56 -14.68 -7.73
N LYS A 390 -21.74 -15.28 -7.75
CA LYS A 390 -22.32 -15.92 -6.55
C LYS A 390 -21.42 -17.06 -6.10
N ALA A 391 -20.90 -17.83 -7.06
CA ALA A 391 -19.89 -18.85 -6.83
C ALA A 391 -18.67 -18.34 -6.07
N PHE A 392 -18.04 -17.24 -6.49
CA PHE A 392 -16.86 -16.66 -5.82
C PHE A 392 -17.17 -16.24 -4.38
N LEU A 393 -18.27 -15.52 -4.15
CA LEU A 393 -18.64 -15.02 -2.82
C LEU A 393 -18.94 -16.16 -1.83
N HIS A 394 -19.57 -17.24 -2.29
CA HIS A 394 -19.84 -18.41 -1.45
C HIS A 394 -18.62 -19.32 -1.24
N THR A 395 -17.63 -19.31 -2.13
CA THR A 395 -16.41 -20.13 -1.99
C THR A 395 -15.25 -19.39 -1.32
N LEU A 396 -15.45 -18.15 -0.83
CA LEU A 396 -14.45 -17.45 -0.04
C LEU A 396 -13.92 -18.36 1.10
N PRO A 397 -12.61 -18.33 1.40
CA PRO A 397 -11.97 -19.30 2.31
C PRO A 397 -12.54 -19.41 3.73
N TYR A 398 -13.38 -18.46 4.14
CA TYR A 398 -13.93 -18.38 5.49
C TYR A 398 -15.37 -18.92 5.60
N ASN A 399 -15.99 -19.26 4.47
CA ASN A 399 -17.30 -19.92 4.47
C ASN A 399 -17.15 -21.44 4.75
N PRO A 400 -18.13 -22.08 5.42
CA PRO A 400 -19.34 -21.51 5.99
C PRO A 400 -19.18 -20.98 7.42
N GLU A 401 -18.00 -21.17 8.04
CA GLU A 401 -17.76 -20.89 9.47
C GLU A 401 -17.94 -19.40 9.82
N SER A 402 -17.56 -18.51 8.92
CA SER A 402 -17.68 -17.06 9.05
C SER A 402 -18.19 -16.46 7.73
N PRO A 403 -19.52 -16.44 7.54
CA PRO A 403 -20.11 -16.02 6.28
C PRO A 403 -19.82 -14.56 5.97
N LEU A 404 -19.62 -14.27 4.68
CA LEU A 404 -19.44 -12.90 4.20
C LEU A 404 -20.68 -12.05 4.56
N ALA A 405 -20.46 -10.97 5.32
CA ALA A 405 -21.52 -10.11 5.81
C ALA A 405 -21.81 -8.93 4.87
N ALA A 406 -20.81 -8.42 4.16
CA ALA A 406 -20.96 -7.30 3.25
C ALA A 406 -19.84 -7.23 2.20
N VAL A 407 -20.18 -6.63 1.06
CA VAL A 407 -19.25 -6.17 0.02
C VAL A 407 -19.30 -4.65 0.00
N TYR A 408 -18.17 -4.01 0.30
CA TYR A 408 -18.07 -2.55 0.27
C TYR A 408 -17.40 -2.06 -1.01
N HIS A 409 -17.89 -0.93 -1.52
CA HIS A 409 -17.22 -0.22 -2.60
C HIS A 409 -17.42 1.29 -2.46
N GLY A 410 -16.46 2.08 -2.94
CA GLY A 410 -16.57 3.54 -2.94
C GLY A 410 -17.38 4.05 -4.13
N LYS A 411 -17.72 5.34 -4.12
CA LYS A 411 -18.26 6.02 -5.30
C LYS A 411 -17.16 6.16 -6.35
N THR A 412 -17.06 5.23 -7.29
CA THR A 412 -16.13 5.39 -8.41
C THR A 412 -16.79 6.20 -9.52
N THR A 413 -16.20 7.33 -9.84
CA THR A 413 -16.50 8.11 -11.06
C THR A 413 -15.96 7.45 -12.33
N PHE A 414 -15.31 6.30 -12.21
CA PHE A 414 -14.53 5.71 -13.30
C PHE A 414 -15.32 4.62 -14.06
N MET A 415 -15.51 4.92 -15.35
CA MET A 415 -16.07 4.11 -16.43
C MET A 415 -17.57 3.80 -16.35
N PRO A 416 -18.40 4.35 -17.26
CA PRO A 416 -19.73 3.81 -17.50
C PRO A 416 -19.57 2.43 -18.14
N LEU A 417 -19.40 1.42 -17.28
CA LEU A 417 -19.45 0.03 -17.71
C LEU A 417 -20.86 -0.24 -18.25
N ALA A 418 -20.95 -1.02 -19.32
CA ALA A 418 -22.24 -1.45 -19.86
C ALA A 418 -23.00 -2.39 -18.89
N PHE A 419 -22.36 -2.81 -17.80
CA PHE A 419 -22.92 -3.68 -16.77
C PHE A 419 -22.36 -3.31 -15.39
N ASP A 420 -23.06 -3.71 -14.34
CA ASP A 420 -22.66 -3.49 -12.96
C ASP A 420 -21.85 -4.69 -12.42
N PRO A 421 -20.53 -4.54 -12.12
CA PRO A 421 -19.70 -5.63 -11.63
C PRO A 421 -20.11 -6.14 -10.24
N TYR A 422 -20.92 -5.37 -9.50
CA TYR A 422 -21.45 -5.71 -8.18
C TYR A 422 -22.93 -6.13 -8.21
N ALA A 423 -23.52 -6.34 -9.40
CA ALA A 423 -24.93 -6.71 -9.54
C ALA A 423 -25.32 -7.93 -8.69
N VAL A 424 -24.44 -8.94 -8.61
CA VAL A 424 -24.67 -10.14 -7.79
C VAL A 424 -24.65 -9.80 -6.30
N ALA A 425 -23.68 -9.02 -5.83
CA ALA A 425 -23.61 -8.60 -4.43
C ALA A 425 -24.84 -7.79 -4.02
N LYS A 426 -25.35 -6.92 -4.89
CA LYS A 426 -26.61 -6.17 -4.69
C LYS A 426 -27.81 -7.09 -4.62
N THR A 427 -27.92 -8.05 -5.54
CA THR A 427 -29.00 -9.05 -5.57
C THR A 427 -29.01 -9.92 -4.30
N LEU A 428 -27.83 -10.21 -3.74
CA LEU A 428 -27.69 -10.95 -2.48
C LEU A 428 -27.90 -10.06 -1.23
N GLY A 429 -28.15 -8.76 -1.38
CA GLY A 429 -28.29 -7.83 -0.25
C GLY A 429 -26.99 -7.58 0.53
N LEU A 430 -25.84 -7.85 -0.07
CA LEU A 430 -24.51 -7.71 0.57
C LEU A 430 -23.82 -6.38 0.25
N TYR A 431 -24.23 -5.69 -0.82
CA TYR A 431 -23.53 -4.50 -1.30
C TYR A 431 -23.81 -3.28 -0.41
N THR A 432 -22.74 -2.61 0.03
CA THR A 432 -22.78 -1.34 0.76
C THR A 432 -21.86 -0.33 0.09
N GLU A 433 -22.36 0.88 -0.16
CA GLU A 433 -21.58 1.95 -0.76
C GLU A 433 -21.04 2.91 0.29
N ILE A 434 -19.74 3.21 0.23
CA ILE A 434 -19.12 4.27 1.04
C ILE A 434 -19.28 5.61 0.31
N ALA A 435 -19.75 6.62 1.06
CA ALA A 435 -19.90 7.98 0.55
C ALA A 435 -18.55 8.63 0.20
N ASN A 436 -18.61 9.72 -0.57
CA ASN A 436 -17.42 10.50 -0.88
C ASN A 436 -16.76 11.02 0.40
N HIS A 437 -15.44 11.10 0.38
CA HIS A 437 -14.61 11.56 1.49
C HIS A 437 -13.57 12.59 1.04
N GLU A 438 -12.84 13.18 1.97
CA GLU A 438 -11.92 14.29 1.71
C GLU A 438 -10.81 13.96 0.69
N PHE A 439 -10.39 12.70 0.64
CA PHE A 439 -9.38 12.19 -0.30
C PHE A 439 -9.96 11.49 -1.54
N GLN A 440 -11.27 11.60 -1.80
CA GLN A 440 -11.97 10.90 -2.91
C GLN A 440 -11.29 11.09 -4.28
N ASN A 441 -10.67 12.24 -4.51
CA ASN A 441 -10.01 12.58 -5.77
C ASN A 441 -8.56 12.06 -5.87
N VAL A 442 -7.98 11.56 -4.77
CA VAL A 442 -6.58 11.12 -4.72
C VAL A 442 -6.45 9.68 -5.20
N ASN A 443 -6.50 9.50 -6.52
CA ASN A 443 -6.37 8.21 -7.20
C ASN A 443 -5.21 8.23 -8.20
N ALA A 444 -4.88 7.06 -8.79
CA ALA A 444 -3.75 6.93 -9.71
C ALA A 444 -3.79 7.92 -10.89
N ALA A 445 -4.97 8.22 -11.45
CA ALA A 445 -5.08 9.14 -12.58
C ALA A 445 -4.81 10.60 -12.17
N GLU A 446 -5.34 11.03 -11.02
CA GLU A 446 -5.05 12.37 -10.48
C GLU A 446 -3.58 12.50 -10.08
N ILE A 447 -3.01 11.46 -9.46
CA ILE A 447 -1.59 11.43 -9.11
C ILE A 447 -0.70 11.57 -10.36
N VAL A 448 -1.01 10.83 -11.43
CA VAL A 448 -0.33 10.98 -12.73
C VAL A 448 -0.52 12.39 -13.28
N SER A 449 -1.73 12.95 -13.22
CA SER A 449 -2.03 14.32 -13.65
C SER A 449 -1.19 15.36 -12.90
N ARG A 450 -1.05 15.24 -11.57
CA ARG A 450 -0.21 16.12 -10.75
C ARG A 450 1.27 16.05 -11.17
N ILE A 451 1.78 14.85 -11.49
CA ILE A 451 3.15 14.70 -12.02
C ILE A 451 3.28 15.38 -13.38
N MET A 452 2.34 15.14 -14.30
CA MET A 452 2.41 15.69 -15.65
C MET A 452 2.33 17.23 -15.64
N LYS A 453 1.52 17.83 -14.75
CA LYS A 453 1.44 19.27 -14.56
C LYS A 453 2.77 19.88 -14.08
N GLY A 454 3.51 19.15 -13.24
CA GLY A 454 4.82 19.56 -12.75
C GLY A 454 6.01 19.01 -13.55
N ARG A 455 5.78 18.48 -14.76
CA ARG A 455 6.77 17.67 -15.50
C ARG A 455 8.15 18.31 -15.58
N ALA A 456 8.25 19.59 -15.94
CA ALA A 456 9.52 20.29 -16.06
C ALA A 456 10.30 20.32 -14.73
N LEU A 457 9.61 20.60 -13.61
CA LEU A 457 10.20 20.60 -12.27
C LEU A 457 10.63 19.18 -11.85
N TYR A 458 9.87 18.15 -12.24
CA TYR A 458 10.20 16.76 -11.92
C TYR A 458 11.37 16.24 -12.76
N GLU A 459 11.44 16.56 -14.04
CA GLU A 459 12.59 16.25 -14.89
C GLU A 459 13.86 16.90 -14.32
N GLU A 460 13.78 18.17 -13.89
CA GLU A 460 14.89 18.85 -13.21
C GLU A 460 15.25 18.18 -11.88
N ARG A 461 14.25 17.79 -11.07
CA ARG A 461 14.47 17.03 -9.83
C ARG A 461 15.16 15.70 -10.09
N GLN A 462 14.76 14.95 -11.12
CA GLN A 462 15.40 13.68 -11.48
C GLN A 462 16.84 13.91 -11.92
N ARG A 463 17.11 14.97 -12.70
CA ARG A 463 18.47 15.38 -13.07
C ARG A 463 19.32 15.67 -11.84
N LYS A 464 18.84 16.55 -10.94
CA LYS A 464 19.51 16.89 -9.67
C LYS A 464 19.72 15.67 -8.78
N LYS A 465 18.75 14.75 -8.72
CA LYS A 465 18.86 13.51 -7.95
C LYS A 465 19.90 12.56 -8.55
N GLY A 466 20.01 12.48 -9.87
CA GLY A 466 21.08 11.73 -10.53
C GLY A 466 22.47 12.28 -10.18
N GLU A 467 22.62 13.61 -10.20
CA GLU A 467 23.86 14.30 -9.81
C GLU A 467 24.19 14.12 -8.32
N LYS A 468 23.18 14.25 -7.44
CA LYS A 468 23.33 13.98 -6.01
C LYS A 468 23.69 12.52 -5.75
N GLY A 469 23.04 11.57 -6.42
CA GLY A 469 23.34 10.14 -6.27
C GLY A 469 24.77 9.80 -6.65
N MET A 470 25.31 10.42 -7.71
CA MET A 470 26.73 10.29 -8.08
C MET A 470 27.64 10.85 -6.99
N THR A 471 27.29 12.00 -6.40
CA THR A 471 28.04 12.62 -5.31
C THR A 471 28.01 11.77 -4.04
N GLU A 472 26.83 11.25 -3.70
CA GLU A 472 26.59 10.33 -2.59
C GLU A 472 27.37 9.02 -2.77
N GLU A 473 27.48 8.50 -3.99
CA GLU A 473 28.30 7.32 -4.29
C GLU A 473 29.79 7.59 -4.09
N VAL A 474 30.30 8.73 -4.56
CA VAL A 474 31.70 9.14 -4.31
C VAL A 474 31.97 9.27 -2.82
N GLU A 475 31.05 9.87 -2.07
CA GLU A 475 31.15 10.00 -0.61
C GLU A 475 31.10 8.64 0.10
N ARG A 476 30.26 7.71 -0.36
CA ARG A 476 30.21 6.33 0.18
C ARG A 476 31.55 5.63 0.00
N VAL A 477 32.13 5.70 -1.20
CA VAL A 477 33.44 5.13 -1.50
C VAL A 477 34.53 5.75 -0.63
N ARG A 478 34.49 7.07 -0.41
CA ARG A 478 35.42 7.75 0.51
C ARG A 478 35.28 7.23 1.95
N GLN A 479 34.06 7.13 2.47
CA GLN A 479 33.81 6.65 3.84
C GLN A 479 34.19 5.17 4.02
N GLU A 480 34.00 4.34 3.00
CA GLU A 480 34.48 2.95 3.01
C GLU A 480 36.00 2.88 3.06
N MET A 481 36.71 3.68 2.25
CA MET A 481 38.17 3.77 2.31
C MET A 481 38.67 4.24 3.68
N GLU A 482 38.05 5.27 4.27
CA GLU A 482 38.40 5.74 5.62
C GLU A 482 38.16 4.68 6.70
N ARG A 483 37.08 3.89 6.59
CA ARG A 483 36.81 2.78 7.51
C ARG A 483 37.82 1.65 7.35
N GLU A 484 38.17 1.29 6.11
CA GLU A 484 39.21 0.30 5.84
C GLU A 484 40.56 0.77 6.37
N GLN A 485 40.90 2.05 6.19
CA GLN A 485 42.14 2.62 6.68
C GLN A 485 42.20 2.58 8.22
N ARG A 486 41.14 3.01 8.91
CA ARG A 486 41.05 2.88 10.38
C ARG A 486 41.12 1.43 10.84
N ARG A 487 40.49 0.51 10.11
CA ARG A 487 40.54 -0.92 10.43
C ARG A 487 41.98 -1.44 10.32
N ARG A 488 42.70 -1.09 9.25
CA ARG A 488 44.11 -1.44 9.06
C ARG A 488 45.02 -0.82 10.11
N GLU A 489 44.75 0.42 10.54
CA GLU A 489 45.49 1.08 11.63
C GLU A 489 45.27 0.38 12.97
N VAL A 490 44.04 -0.06 13.27
CA VAL A 490 43.71 -0.83 14.48
C VAL A 490 44.32 -2.23 14.41
N GLU A 491 44.17 -2.96 13.30
CA GLU A 491 44.81 -4.28 13.10
C GLU A 491 46.35 -4.17 13.24
N GLY A 492 46.96 -3.11 12.71
CA GLY A 492 48.38 -2.81 12.86
C GLY A 492 48.81 -2.44 14.29
N GLN A 493 47.95 -1.79 15.09
CA GLN A 493 48.22 -1.50 16.50
C GLN A 493 48.15 -2.73 17.41
N PHE A 494 47.36 -3.74 17.04
CA PHE A 494 47.17 -4.97 17.83
C PHE A 494 47.93 -6.18 17.26
N GLY A 495 48.65 -6.03 16.15
CA GLY A 495 49.48 -7.08 15.55
C GLY A 495 48.67 -8.29 15.05
N LEU A 496 47.43 -8.07 14.61
CA LEU A 496 46.53 -9.09 14.05
C LEU A 496 46.67 -9.21 12.53
#